data_AF-A0A1G6H5G7-F1
#
_entry.id   AF-A0A1G6H5G7-F1
#
_cell.length_a   1.000
_cell.length_b   1.000
_cell.length_c   1.000
_cell.angle_alpha   90.00
_cell.angle_beta   90.00
_cell.angle_gamma   90.00
#
_symmetry.space_group_name_H-M   'P 1'
#
loop_
_entity.id
_entity.type
_entity.pdbx_description
1 polymer ?
#
loop_
_entity_poly.entity_id
_entity_poly.type
_entity_poly.pdbx_seq_one_letter_code
_entity_poly.pdbx_strand_id
1 'polypeptide(L)'
;MKKWMTLLMTVLVIGLLAACGADGVEEDTADDNGDDADATTAATQVNVESEDELLEGISDDGAWIVIFHEDIETDEELVLTGGFTNNNDEPDRKLALYAQDEDRNITDQFTLTAPSITIENEATRIQGGTFAGDVYVEAEGFRLPADSTIDGDLIFASEEYQDSADIEEGTVTGSVEVQ
;
A
#
# COMPACT_ATOMS: atom_id res chain seq x y z
N MET A 1 -21.25 39.09 25.39
CA MET A 1 -20.95 40.00 26.52
C MET A 1 -19.88 39.35 27.40
N LYS A 2 -18.84 40.12 27.78
CA LYS A 2 -17.77 39.84 28.78
C LYS A 2 -16.97 38.53 28.59
N LYS A 3 -15.80 38.52 27.94
CA LYS A 3 -14.45 38.92 28.40
C LYS A 3 -14.16 38.48 29.84
N TRP A 4 -13.16 37.60 30.05
CA TRP A 4 -12.19 37.68 31.14
C TRP A 4 -10.82 37.14 30.72
N MET A 5 -10.01 38.08 30.25
CA MET A 5 -8.56 38.08 30.22
C MET A 5 -8.03 38.11 31.66
N THR A 6 -7.11 37.21 32.02
CA THR A 6 -6.22 37.44 33.17
C THR A 6 -4.79 37.04 32.79
N LEU A 7 -3.95 38.08 32.74
CA LEU A 7 -2.50 38.08 32.64
C LEU A 7 -1.97 38.51 34.02
N LEU A 8 -0.92 37.85 34.51
CA LEU A 8 0.13 38.29 35.46
C LEU A 8 0.65 37.02 36.20
N MET A 9 1.90 36.81 36.60
CA MET A 9 3.23 37.39 36.37
C MET A 9 4.12 36.60 37.35
N THR A 10 5.32 36.20 36.92
CA THR A 10 6.52 35.90 37.74
C THR A 10 6.47 34.81 38.82
N VAL A 11 7.45 33.90 38.81
CA VAL A 11 8.63 33.97 39.69
C VAL A 11 9.70 32.98 39.21
N LEU A 12 10.90 33.54 39.12
CA LEU A 12 12.22 32.98 38.85
C LEU A 12 12.72 32.15 40.05
N VAL A 13 13.16 30.91 39.84
CA VAL A 13 14.13 30.26 40.73
C VAL A 13 15.18 29.52 39.90
N ILE A 14 16.40 30.05 39.96
CA ILE A 14 17.63 29.42 39.48
C ILE A 14 18.14 28.52 40.62
N GLY A 15 18.38 27.24 40.34
CA GLY A 15 19.17 26.34 41.17
C GLY A 15 20.37 25.82 40.39
N LEU A 16 21.57 26.18 40.81
CA LEU A 16 22.86 25.74 40.26
C LEU A 16 23.34 24.45 40.95
N LEU A 17 23.83 23.51 40.12
CA LEU A 17 25.04 22.66 40.23
C LEU A 17 25.27 21.79 41.49
N ALA A 18 25.48 20.47 41.28
CA ALA A 18 26.83 19.85 41.29
C ALA A 18 26.78 18.31 41.10
N ALA A 19 27.93 17.76 40.62
CA ALA A 19 28.36 16.36 40.46
C ALA A 19 27.94 15.70 39.12
N CYS A 20 28.76 15.64 38.06
CA CYS A 20 30.12 15.11 37.86
C CYS A 20 30.21 13.58 37.96
N GLY A 21 30.37 12.89 36.82
CA GLY A 21 30.87 11.51 36.78
C GLY A 21 30.52 10.69 35.54
N ALA A 22 31.37 10.81 34.50
CA ALA A 22 31.78 9.79 33.51
C ALA A 22 30.75 9.12 32.55
N ASP A 23 30.98 9.42 31.26
CA ASP A 23 30.91 8.55 30.06
C ASP A 23 30.80 7.03 30.29
N GLY A 24 29.98 6.36 29.46
CA GLY A 24 30.10 4.93 29.20
C GLY A 24 28.81 4.26 28.76
N VAL A 25 28.85 3.64 27.59
CA VAL A 25 27.77 3.01 26.82
C VAL A 25 27.78 1.47 27.06
N GLU A 26 26.57 0.90 27.13
CA GLU A 26 26.10 -0.52 27.08
C GLU A 26 26.60 -1.57 28.10
N GLU A 27 25.64 -2.26 28.73
CA GLU A 27 25.39 -3.71 28.59
C GLU A 27 24.16 -4.06 29.43
N ASP A 28 23.10 -4.57 28.79
CA ASP A 28 22.20 -5.51 29.47
C ASP A 28 21.99 -6.69 28.52
N THR A 29 22.69 -7.77 28.86
CA THR A 29 22.60 -9.08 28.25
C THR A 29 21.40 -9.81 28.85
N ALA A 30 20.45 -10.20 28.01
CA ALA A 30 19.50 -11.25 28.33
C ALA A 30 19.20 -12.07 27.07
N ASP A 31 19.88 -13.20 26.95
CA ASP A 31 19.50 -14.34 26.13
C ASP A 31 18.79 -15.34 27.06
N ASP A 32 17.55 -15.68 26.76
CA ASP A 32 17.05 -17.04 27.03
C ASP A 32 15.97 -17.40 25.99
N ASN A 33 16.30 -18.42 25.20
CA ASN A 33 15.48 -19.04 24.17
C ASN A 33 14.17 -19.63 24.72
N GLY A 34 13.05 -19.25 24.11
CA GLY A 34 11.80 -20.00 24.10
C GLY A 34 11.36 -20.22 22.66
N ASP A 35 11.45 -21.47 22.20
CA ASP A 35 10.94 -21.95 20.91
C ASP A 35 9.40 -21.92 20.92
N ASP A 36 8.79 -21.01 20.15
CA ASP A 36 7.52 -21.20 19.42
C ASP A 36 7.15 -19.93 18.63
N ALA A 37 6.99 -20.11 17.32
CA ALA A 37 6.47 -19.19 16.29
C ALA A 37 7.29 -17.91 16.00
N ASP A 38 8.01 -17.94 14.89
CA ASP A 38 8.50 -16.80 14.13
C ASP A 38 7.31 -15.87 13.77
N ALA A 39 7.03 -14.90 14.64
CA ALA A 39 6.17 -13.79 14.31
C ALA A 39 7.00 -12.79 13.49
N THR A 40 7.32 -13.15 12.26
CA THR A 40 7.79 -12.20 11.25
C THR A 40 6.64 -11.22 11.05
N THR A 41 6.76 -10.04 11.65
CA THR A 41 5.87 -8.91 11.35
C THR A 41 6.25 -8.46 9.94
N ALA A 42 5.69 -9.11 8.92
CA ALA A 42 5.83 -8.68 7.54
C ALA A 42 5.29 -7.25 7.41
N ALA A 43 5.92 -6.45 6.54
CA ALA A 43 5.46 -5.10 6.29
C ALA A 43 4.00 -5.14 5.79
N THR A 44 3.17 -4.23 6.29
CA THR A 44 1.77 -4.12 5.84
C THR A 44 1.63 -3.30 4.56
N GLN A 45 2.70 -2.60 4.17
CA GLN A 45 2.76 -1.77 2.98
C GLN A 45 4.18 -1.71 2.40
N VAL A 46 4.27 -1.58 1.08
CA VAL A 46 5.49 -1.23 0.34
C VAL A 46 5.25 0.12 -0.34
N ASN A 47 6.22 1.04 -0.26
CA ASN A 47 6.21 2.27 -1.05
C ASN A 47 7.07 2.04 -2.29
N VAL A 48 6.54 2.39 -3.45
CA VAL A 48 7.21 2.24 -4.74
C VAL A 48 7.72 3.59 -5.18
N GLU A 49 9.04 3.74 -5.22
CA GLU A 49 9.76 4.90 -5.77
C GLU A 49 10.70 4.46 -6.92
N SER A 50 10.71 3.17 -7.26
CA SER A 50 11.57 2.56 -8.28
C SER A 50 11.01 1.24 -8.83
N GLU A 51 11.55 0.78 -9.95
CA GLU A 51 11.21 -0.51 -10.55
C GLU A 51 11.55 -1.70 -9.63
N ASP A 52 12.70 -1.67 -8.95
CA ASP A 52 13.09 -2.74 -8.01
C ASP A 52 12.06 -2.88 -6.86
N GLU A 53 11.60 -1.75 -6.30
CA GLU A 53 10.57 -1.73 -5.25
C GLU A 53 9.19 -2.12 -5.76
N LEU A 54 8.87 -1.82 -7.03
CA LEU A 54 7.67 -2.32 -7.68
C LEU A 54 7.68 -3.85 -7.72
N LEU A 55 8.76 -4.43 -8.25
CA LEU A 55 8.91 -5.88 -8.41
C LEU A 55 8.88 -6.61 -7.06
N GLU A 56 9.53 -6.04 -6.03
CA GLU A 56 9.42 -6.55 -4.66
C GLU A 56 7.97 -6.47 -4.15
N GLY A 57 7.33 -5.30 -4.28
CA GLY A 57 6.00 -5.04 -3.73
C GLY A 57 4.91 -5.95 -4.29
N ILE A 58 4.97 -6.28 -5.59
CA ILE A 58 3.98 -7.13 -6.26
C ILE A 58 4.23 -8.65 -6.09
N SER A 59 5.39 -9.02 -5.56
CA SER A 59 5.78 -10.42 -5.35
C SER A 59 5.19 -11.04 -4.07
N ASP A 60 5.48 -12.32 -3.86
CA ASP A 60 5.17 -13.08 -2.64
C ASP A 60 5.82 -12.50 -1.37
N ASP A 61 6.96 -11.83 -1.52
CA ASP A 61 7.72 -11.21 -0.42
C ASP A 61 7.23 -9.78 -0.09
N GLY A 62 6.27 -9.26 -0.88
CA GLY A 62 5.75 -7.91 -0.76
C GLY A 62 4.80 -7.69 0.41
N ALA A 63 3.87 -6.74 0.25
CA ALA A 63 2.90 -6.39 1.29
C ALA A 63 1.50 -6.15 0.72
N TRP A 64 0.47 -6.42 1.51
CA TRP A 64 -0.92 -6.34 1.03
C TRP A 64 -1.31 -4.98 0.40
N ILE A 65 -0.65 -3.88 0.78
CA ILE A 65 -0.71 -2.59 0.08
C ILE A 65 0.61 -2.26 -0.65
N VAL A 66 0.53 -1.98 -1.94
CA VAL A 66 1.60 -1.38 -2.75
C VAL A 66 1.23 0.08 -3.03
N ILE A 67 2.02 1.04 -2.55
CA ILE A 67 1.73 2.48 -2.56
C ILE A 67 2.64 3.20 -3.54
N PHE A 68 2.05 3.98 -4.44
CA PHE A 68 2.77 4.80 -5.39
C PHE A 68 2.76 6.27 -4.95
N HIS A 69 3.87 6.96 -5.20
CA HIS A 69 4.02 8.41 -4.96
C HIS A 69 4.39 9.18 -6.24
N GLU A 70 4.62 8.45 -7.34
CA GLU A 70 4.93 8.98 -8.66
C GLU A 70 4.56 7.96 -9.74
N ASP A 71 4.65 8.38 -11.00
CA ASP A 71 4.48 7.48 -12.14
C ASP A 71 5.67 6.51 -12.23
N ILE A 72 5.38 5.23 -12.50
CA ILE A 72 6.38 4.18 -12.66
C ILE A 72 6.20 3.54 -14.04
N GLU A 73 7.31 3.28 -14.72
CA GLU A 73 7.34 2.63 -16.03
C GLU A 73 8.30 1.45 -15.97
N THR A 74 7.90 0.33 -16.57
CA THR A 74 8.73 -0.87 -16.75
C THR A 74 8.41 -1.53 -18.08
N ASP A 75 9.41 -2.18 -18.68
CA ASP A 75 9.24 -3.01 -19.88
C ASP A 75 8.88 -4.47 -19.54
N GLU A 76 8.74 -4.82 -18.25
CA GLU A 76 8.48 -6.18 -17.79
C GLU A 76 6.98 -6.51 -17.73
N GLU A 77 6.62 -7.74 -18.11
CA GLU A 77 5.29 -8.29 -17.83
C GLU A 77 5.20 -8.60 -16.33
N LEU A 78 4.24 -7.97 -15.65
CA LEU A 78 4.11 -8.03 -14.21
C LEU A 78 3.23 -9.20 -13.76
N VAL A 79 3.52 -9.75 -12.58
CA VAL A 79 2.66 -10.73 -11.92
C VAL A 79 2.43 -10.26 -10.48
N LEU A 80 1.18 -9.97 -10.15
CA LEU A 80 0.74 -9.66 -8.80
C LEU A 80 0.33 -10.94 -8.10
N THR A 81 1.22 -11.42 -7.22
CA THR A 81 1.08 -12.70 -6.53
C THR A 81 1.26 -12.56 -5.02
N GLY A 82 1.09 -13.67 -4.29
CA GLY A 82 1.12 -13.73 -2.82
C GLY A 82 -0.11 -14.36 -2.18
N GLY A 83 -0.24 -14.18 -0.87
CA GLY A 83 -1.36 -14.70 -0.08
C GLY A 83 -1.76 -13.73 1.03
N PHE A 84 -1.90 -12.46 0.67
CA PHE A 84 -2.03 -11.37 1.63
C PHE A 84 -3.45 -11.20 2.17
N THR A 85 -3.53 -10.87 3.46
CA THR A 85 -4.77 -10.52 4.14
C THR A 85 -4.72 -9.11 4.72
N ASN A 86 -5.89 -8.48 4.84
CA ASN A 86 -6.04 -7.23 5.57
C ASN A 86 -5.98 -7.47 7.10
N ASN A 87 -6.12 -6.38 7.88
CA ASN A 87 -6.09 -6.44 9.35
C ASN A 87 -7.24 -7.25 10.00
N ASN A 88 -8.21 -7.73 9.23
CA ASN A 88 -9.29 -8.60 9.67
C ASN A 88 -9.10 -10.06 9.24
N ASP A 89 -7.92 -10.42 8.72
CA ASP A 89 -7.61 -11.76 8.19
C ASP A 89 -8.44 -12.15 6.95
N GLU A 90 -8.94 -11.17 6.20
CA GLU A 90 -9.65 -11.38 4.93
C GLU A 90 -8.70 -11.15 3.74
N PRO A 91 -8.79 -11.93 2.64
CA PRO A 91 -8.02 -11.68 1.43
C PRO A 91 -8.18 -10.23 0.96
N ASP A 92 -7.07 -9.53 0.78
CA ASP A 92 -7.09 -8.16 0.25
C ASP A 92 -5.72 -7.82 -0.34
N ARG A 93 -5.70 -7.38 -1.60
CA ARG A 93 -4.49 -6.87 -2.25
C ARG A 93 -4.80 -5.52 -2.90
N LYS A 94 -3.95 -4.52 -2.66
CA LYS A 94 -4.17 -3.15 -3.13
C LYS A 94 -2.96 -2.63 -3.90
N LEU A 95 -3.18 -2.25 -5.15
CA LEU A 95 -2.33 -1.34 -5.92
C LEU A 95 -2.89 0.08 -5.76
N ALA A 96 -2.24 0.90 -4.92
CA ALA A 96 -2.66 2.25 -4.60
C ALA A 96 -1.91 3.26 -5.47
N LEU A 97 -2.48 3.59 -6.62
CA LEU A 97 -1.92 4.51 -7.61
C LEU A 97 -2.29 5.97 -7.30
N TYR A 98 -2.32 6.36 -6.03
CA TYR A 98 -2.80 7.67 -5.62
C TYR A 98 -2.23 8.13 -4.28
N ALA A 99 -2.16 9.45 -4.11
CA ALA A 99 -1.93 10.09 -2.82
C ALA A 99 -3.26 10.59 -2.23
N GLN A 100 -3.33 10.68 -0.90
CA GLN A 100 -4.50 11.20 -0.21
C GLN A 100 -4.13 12.03 1.01
N ASP A 101 -5.04 12.93 1.39
CA ASP A 101 -4.94 13.72 2.62
C ASP A 101 -5.44 12.95 3.86
N GLU A 102 -5.37 13.61 5.02
CA GLU A 102 -5.82 13.06 6.31
C GLU A 102 -7.33 12.77 6.35
N ASP A 103 -8.12 13.48 5.53
CA ASP A 103 -9.57 13.31 5.38
C ASP A 103 -9.94 12.24 4.33
N ARG A 104 -8.93 11.56 3.75
CA ARG A 104 -9.05 10.52 2.71
C ARG A 104 -9.55 11.01 1.36
N ASN A 105 -9.38 12.29 1.07
CA ASN A 105 -9.57 12.79 -0.28
C ASN A 105 -8.35 12.44 -1.12
N ILE A 106 -8.57 11.94 -2.33
CA ILE A 106 -7.49 11.77 -3.31
C ILE A 106 -6.94 13.16 -3.65
N THR A 107 -5.63 13.34 -3.49
CA THR A 107 -4.93 14.60 -3.81
C THR A 107 -4.17 14.51 -5.11
N ASP A 108 -3.64 13.33 -5.44
CA ASP A 108 -2.87 13.05 -6.66
C ASP A 108 -3.16 11.63 -7.13
N GLN A 109 -2.97 11.40 -8.43
CA GLN A 109 -3.17 10.13 -9.11
C GLN A 109 -1.94 9.84 -9.97
N PHE A 110 -1.54 8.57 -10.03
CA PHE A 110 -0.31 8.12 -10.69
C PHE A 110 -0.61 7.07 -11.75
N THR A 111 0.35 6.87 -12.64
CA THR A 111 0.30 5.87 -13.70
C THR A 111 1.36 4.80 -13.49
N LEU A 112 0.96 3.54 -13.46
CA LEU A 112 1.86 2.41 -13.64
C LEU A 112 1.80 1.96 -15.10
N THR A 113 2.90 2.11 -15.83
CA THR A 113 3.01 1.69 -17.23
C THR A 113 3.81 0.39 -17.32
N ALA A 114 3.21 -0.63 -17.92
CA ALA A 114 3.83 -1.92 -18.19
C ALA A 114 3.16 -2.58 -19.40
N PRO A 115 3.79 -3.53 -20.10
CA PRO A 115 3.12 -4.30 -21.14
C PRO A 115 1.84 -4.99 -20.64
N SER A 116 1.90 -5.63 -19.46
CA SER A 116 0.76 -6.29 -18.84
C SER A 116 0.96 -6.52 -17.34
N ILE A 117 -0.13 -6.83 -16.64
CA ILE A 117 -0.10 -7.38 -15.28
C ILE A 117 -1.08 -8.55 -15.14
N THR A 118 -0.60 -9.67 -14.60
CA THR A 118 -1.43 -10.82 -14.22
C THR A 118 -1.80 -10.73 -12.74
N ILE A 119 -3.09 -10.85 -12.43
CA ILE A 119 -3.65 -10.78 -11.08
C ILE A 119 -3.95 -12.19 -10.58
N GLU A 120 -3.10 -12.71 -9.69
CA GLU A 120 -3.27 -14.04 -9.08
C GLU A 120 -3.87 -13.98 -7.66
N ASN A 121 -3.97 -12.78 -7.08
CA ASN A 121 -4.51 -12.59 -5.74
C ASN A 121 -6.02 -12.32 -5.74
N GLU A 122 -6.75 -13.07 -4.91
CA GLU A 122 -8.16 -12.79 -4.60
C GLU A 122 -8.36 -11.37 -4.06
N ALA A 123 -9.53 -10.80 -4.33
CA ALA A 123 -9.93 -9.48 -3.84
C ALA A 123 -8.96 -8.35 -4.20
N THR A 124 -8.19 -8.49 -5.29
CA THR A 124 -7.30 -7.42 -5.73
C THR A 124 -8.07 -6.16 -6.14
N ARG A 125 -7.55 -4.98 -5.82
CA ARG A 125 -8.00 -3.71 -6.39
C ARG A 125 -6.85 -2.87 -6.95
N ILE A 126 -7.07 -2.30 -8.12
CA ILE A 126 -6.28 -1.18 -8.66
C ILE A 126 -7.06 0.08 -8.31
N GLN A 127 -6.48 0.97 -7.50
CA GLN A 127 -7.21 2.12 -6.92
C GLN A 127 -6.54 3.45 -7.24
N GLY A 128 -7.35 4.42 -7.71
CA GLY A 128 -7.06 5.86 -7.65
C GLY A 128 -6.10 6.40 -8.73
N GLY A 129 -5.80 5.62 -9.77
CA GLY A 129 -4.90 6.04 -10.83
C GLY A 129 -5.05 5.16 -12.07
N THR A 130 -4.03 5.16 -12.92
CA THR A 130 -4.07 4.45 -14.21
C THR A 130 -3.08 3.30 -14.26
N PHE A 131 -3.53 2.10 -14.61
CA PHE A 131 -2.64 1.08 -15.14
C PHE A 131 -2.65 1.18 -16.66
N ALA A 132 -1.52 1.51 -17.27
CA ALA A 132 -1.35 1.62 -18.72
C ALA A 132 -0.70 0.34 -19.25
N GLY A 133 -1.50 -0.55 -19.80
CA GLY A 133 -1.14 -1.93 -20.13
C GLY A 133 -2.35 -2.86 -20.05
N ASP A 134 -2.17 -4.10 -20.51
CA ASP A 134 -3.24 -5.11 -20.45
C ASP A 134 -3.31 -5.78 -19.07
N VAL A 135 -4.53 -6.01 -18.56
CA VAL A 135 -4.75 -6.64 -17.26
C VAL A 135 -5.33 -8.03 -17.46
N TYR A 136 -4.65 -9.05 -16.94
CA TYR A 136 -5.10 -10.43 -16.92
C TYR A 136 -5.57 -10.81 -15.52
N VAL A 137 -6.82 -11.26 -15.37
CA VAL A 137 -7.40 -11.62 -14.08
C VAL A 137 -7.53 -13.13 -13.96
N GLU A 138 -6.79 -13.70 -13.01
CA GLU A 138 -6.74 -15.14 -12.71
C GLU A 138 -7.24 -15.49 -11.30
N ALA A 139 -7.92 -14.55 -10.63
CA ALA A 139 -8.47 -14.73 -9.29
C ALA A 139 -9.84 -14.04 -9.11
N GLU A 140 -10.60 -14.50 -8.12
CA GLU A 140 -11.92 -13.95 -7.82
C GLU A 140 -11.87 -12.55 -7.19
N GLY A 141 -12.94 -11.78 -7.40
CA GLY A 141 -13.16 -10.54 -6.65
C GLY A 141 -12.27 -9.37 -7.04
N PHE A 142 -11.79 -9.34 -8.29
CA PHE A 142 -11.07 -8.19 -8.83
C PHE A 142 -11.95 -6.92 -8.79
N ARG A 143 -11.39 -5.79 -8.39
CA ARG A 143 -12.12 -4.52 -8.23
C ARG A 143 -11.43 -3.37 -8.96
N LEU A 144 -12.23 -2.59 -9.68
CA LEU A 144 -11.82 -1.35 -10.34
C LEU A 144 -12.75 -0.20 -9.89
N PRO A 145 -12.42 0.49 -8.77
CA PRO A 145 -13.23 1.60 -8.24
C PRO A 145 -13.32 2.81 -9.18
N ALA A 146 -14.24 3.75 -8.86
CA ALA A 146 -14.56 4.93 -9.67
C ALA A 146 -13.37 5.78 -10.14
N ASP A 147 -12.35 5.93 -9.29
CA ASP A 147 -11.16 6.76 -9.56
C ASP A 147 -10.03 5.95 -10.24
N SER A 148 -10.34 4.80 -10.82
CA SER A 148 -9.35 3.91 -11.43
C SER A 148 -9.56 3.75 -12.93
N THR A 149 -8.45 3.69 -13.66
CA THR A 149 -8.45 3.46 -15.11
C THR A 149 -7.51 2.30 -15.47
N ILE A 150 -7.96 1.44 -16.37
CA ILE A 150 -7.12 0.54 -17.16
C ILE A 150 -7.05 1.15 -18.56
N ASP A 151 -5.87 1.64 -18.94
CA ASP A 151 -5.57 2.07 -20.31
C ASP A 151 -4.99 0.90 -21.11
N GLY A 152 -5.88 -0.03 -21.48
CA GLY A 152 -5.56 -1.31 -22.07
C GLY A 152 -6.77 -2.24 -22.07
N ASP A 153 -6.56 -3.51 -22.46
CA ASP A 153 -7.59 -4.54 -22.40
C ASP A 153 -7.68 -5.15 -20.98
N LEU A 154 -8.88 -5.57 -20.58
CA LEU A 154 -9.13 -6.32 -19.35
C LEU A 154 -9.61 -7.74 -19.72
N ILE A 155 -8.79 -8.73 -19.41
CA ILE A 155 -8.99 -10.11 -19.83
C ILE A 155 -9.16 -11.00 -18.60
N PHE A 156 -10.29 -11.69 -18.50
CA PHE A 156 -10.55 -12.68 -17.46
C PHE A 156 -10.21 -14.09 -17.96
N ALA A 157 -9.52 -14.87 -17.14
CA ALA A 157 -9.20 -16.26 -17.47
C ALA A 157 -10.43 -17.21 -17.42
N SER A 158 -11.55 -16.78 -16.84
CA SER A 158 -12.80 -17.54 -16.81
C SER A 158 -14.04 -16.65 -16.61
N GLU A 159 -15.22 -17.16 -16.96
CA GLU A 159 -16.50 -16.49 -16.64
C GLU A 159 -16.69 -16.33 -15.12
N GLU A 160 -16.18 -17.25 -14.30
CA GLU A 160 -16.24 -17.17 -12.84
C GLU A 160 -15.49 -15.95 -12.28
N TYR A 161 -14.31 -15.67 -12.84
CA TYR A 161 -13.53 -14.49 -12.45
C TYR A 161 -14.18 -13.19 -12.93
N GLN A 162 -14.79 -13.19 -14.12
CA GLN A 162 -15.56 -12.05 -14.60
C GLN A 162 -16.80 -11.78 -13.75
N ASP A 163 -17.58 -12.82 -13.45
CA ASP A 163 -18.83 -12.71 -12.68
C ASP A 163 -18.61 -12.25 -11.23
N SER A 164 -17.43 -12.52 -10.67
CA SER A 164 -17.06 -12.09 -9.32
C SER A 164 -16.44 -10.68 -9.25
N ALA A 165 -16.09 -10.08 -10.39
CA ALA A 165 -15.42 -8.79 -10.44
C ALA A 165 -16.39 -7.60 -10.27
N ASP A 166 -15.91 -6.53 -9.65
CA ASP A 166 -16.61 -5.26 -9.52
C ASP A 166 -15.86 -4.16 -10.28
N ILE A 167 -16.31 -3.89 -11.49
CA ILE A 167 -15.69 -2.94 -12.43
C ILE A 167 -16.67 -1.88 -12.94
N GLU A 168 -17.87 -1.77 -12.36
CA GLU A 168 -18.93 -0.89 -12.88
C GLU A 168 -18.60 0.60 -12.75
N GLU A 169 -17.79 0.96 -11.76
CA GLU A 169 -17.45 2.35 -11.48
C GLU A 169 -16.17 2.81 -12.20
N GLY A 170 -15.20 1.92 -12.37
CA GLY A 170 -13.94 2.21 -13.03
C GLY A 170 -14.03 2.35 -14.54
N THR A 171 -12.91 2.74 -15.17
CA THR A 171 -12.81 2.91 -16.61
C THR A 171 -11.86 1.88 -17.23
N VAL A 172 -12.31 1.17 -18.26
CA VAL A 172 -11.46 0.36 -19.15
C VAL A 172 -11.51 1.00 -20.54
N THR A 173 -10.37 1.40 -21.10
CA THR A 173 -10.32 2.06 -22.41
C THR A 173 -10.34 1.07 -23.57
N GLY A 174 -9.84 -0.15 -23.34
CA GLY A 174 -9.85 -1.26 -24.28
C GLY A 174 -11.09 -2.15 -24.17
N SER A 175 -10.90 -3.41 -24.53
CA SER A 175 -11.93 -4.45 -24.51
C SER A 175 -12.01 -5.12 -23.14
N VAL A 176 -13.20 -5.61 -22.79
CA VAL A 176 -13.39 -6.49 -21.64
C VAL A 176 -13.77 -7.87 -22.17
N GLU A 177 -12.91 -8.87 -21.98
CA GLU A 177 -13.03 -10.19 -22.61
C GLU A 177 -12.83 -11.32 -21.60
N VAL A 178 -13.34 -12.51 -21.95
CA VAL A 178 -13.07 -13.77 -21.26
C VAL A 178 -12.37 -14.70 -22.25
N GLN A 179 -11.31 -15.39 -21.82
CA GLN A 179 -10.57 -16.34 -22.66
C GLN A 179 -11.33 -17.64 -22.95
#